data_AF-A0A6S7LR99-F1
#
_entry.id   AF-A0A6S7LR99-F1
#
_cell.length_a   1.000
_cell.length_b   1.000
_cell.length_c   1.000
_cell.angle_alpha   90.00
_cell.angle_beta   90.00
_cell.angle_gamma   90.00
#
_symmetry.space_group_name_H-M   'P 1'
#
loop_
_entity.id
_entity.type
_entity.pdbx_description
1 polymer ?
#
loop_
_entity_poly.entity_id
_entity_poly.type
_entity_poly.pdbx_seq_one_letter_code
_entity_poly.pdbx_strand_id
1 'polypeptide(L)' 'MCFDTLGKRDDHPLGLYMCHGQGGNQYFTLNSKGEVKSEDNCLDYNGYDLYLRECDNLGQNQKWEYK' A
#
# COMPACT_ATOMS: atom_id res chain seq x y z
N MET A 1 -13.23 8.28 4.72
CA MET A 1 -12.08 8.35 3.79
C MET A 1 -11.34 7.05 3.88
N CYS A 2 -10.94 6.48 2.75
CA CYS A 2 -10.25 5.21 2.65
C CYS A 2 -8.90 5.45 1.97
N PHE A 3 -7.90 4.66 2.37
CA PHE A 3 -6.63 4.59 1.68
C PHE A 3 -6.85 3.99 0.28
N ASP A 4 -6.26 4.60 -0.74
CA ASP A 4 -6.63 4.37 -2.13
C ASP A 4 -5.41 4.52 -3.05
N THR A 5 -5.28 3.63 -4.04
CA THR A 5 -4.24 3.72 -5.08
C THR A 5 -4.50 4.80 -6.13
N LEU A 6 -5.64 5.49 -6.05
CA LEU A 6 -6.14 6.47 -7.01
C LEU A 6 -6.19 5.93 -8.44
N GLY A 7 -6.32 4.60 -8.58
CA GLY A 7 -6.26 3.89 -9.86
C GLY A 7 -4.88 3.95 -10.53
N LYS A 8 -3.84 4.39 -9.81
CA LYS A 8 -2.45 4.43 -10.30
C LYS A 8 -1.72 3.14 -9.94
N ARG A 9 -0.73 2.81 -10.77
CA ARG A 9 0.22 1.71 -10.57
C ARG A 9 1.63 2.30 -10.49
N ASP A 10 2.53 1.59 -9.82
CA ASP A 10 3.98 1.75 -9.73
C ASP A 10 4.52 3.19 -9.58
N ASP A 11 5.25 3.43 -8.49
CA ASP A 11 5.94 4.71 -8.18
C ASP A 11 5.03 5.97 -8.12
N HIS A 12 3.72 5.80 -8.15
CA HIS A 12 2.77 6.89 -7.93
C HIS A 12 2.37 6.96 -6.45
N PRO A 13 2.35 8.17 -5.86
CA PRO A 13 1.86 8.35 -4.50
C PRO A 13 0.43 7.86 -4.32
N LEU A 14 0.19 7.17 -3.22
CA LEU A 14 -1.13 6.77 -2.75
C LEU A 14 -1.83 7.96 -2.10
N GLY A 15 -3.14 7.85 -1.94
CA GLY A 15 -3.93 8.93 -1.39
C GLY A 15 -5.12 8.46 -0.56
N LEU A 16 -5.97 9.44 -0.24
CA LEU A 16 -7.24 9.19 0.42
C LEU A 16 -8.39 9.54 -0.53
N TYR A 17 -9.39 8.67 -0.61
CA TYR A 17 -10.60 8.90 -1.38
C TYR A 17 -11.86 8.55 -0.58
N MET A 18 -13.03 8.89 -1.12
CA MET A 18 -14.30 8.49 -0.51
C MET A 18 -14.39 6.96 -0.49
N CYS A 19 -14.70 6.38 0.68
CA CYS A 19 -14.88 4.94 0.82
C CYS A 19 -16.09 4.49 0.01
N HIS A 20 -15.90 3.55 -0.93
CA HIS A 20 -16.99 3.04 -1.76
C HIS A 20 -17.30 1.55 -1.54
N GLY A 21 -16.49 0.83 -0.76
CA GLY A 21 -16.78 -0.54 -0.33
C GLY A 21 -16.72 -1.61 -1.42
N GLN A 22 -16.15 -1.30 -2.59
CA GLN A 22 -16.06 -2.24 -3.73
C GLN A 22 -14.75 -3.04 -3.75
N GLY A 23 -13.86 -2.81 -2.77
CA GLY A 23 -12.50 -3.36 -2.78
C GLY A 23 -11.64 -2.66 -3.85
N GLY A 24 -10.98 -3.44 -4.70
CA GLY A 24 -10.14 -2.92 -5.78
C GLY A 24 -9.00 -2.04 -5.27
N ASN A 25 -8.91 -0.81 -5.77
CA ASN A 25 -7.94 0.21 -5.38
C ASN A 25 -8.03 0.65 -3.91
N GLN A 26 -9.10 0.29 -3.19
CA GLN A 26 -9.25 0.53 -1.74
C GLN A 26 -9.06 -0.74 -0.90
N TYR A 27 -8.59 -1.82 -1.50
CA TYR A 27 -8.34 -3.09 -0.82
C TYR A 27 -6.85 -3.30 -0.56
N PHE A 28 -6.51 -3.41 0.72
CA PHE A 28 -5.17 -3.69 1.20
C PHE A 28 -5.19 -4.83 2.21
N THR A 29 -4.12 -5.62 2.26
CA THR A 29 -3.94 -6.69 3.24
C THR A 29 -2.68 -6.46 4.04
N LEU A 30 -2.68 -6.84 5.32
CA LEU A 30 -1.48 -6.88 6.14
C LEU A 30 -1.15 -8.34 6.42
N ASN A 31 0.02 -8.81 5.99
CA ASN A 31 0.44 -10.18 6.22
C ASN A 31 1.27 -10.34 7.51
N SER A 32 1.58 -11.58 7.88
CA SER A 32 2.34 -11.90 9.10
C SER A 32 3.79 -11.42 9.09
N LYS A 33 4.34 -11.02 7.94
CA LYS A 33 5.67 -10.41 7.81
C LYS A 33 5.64 -8.90 8.06
N GLY A 34 4.46 -8.30 8.17
CA GLY A 34 4.28 -6.86 8.27
C GLY A 34 4.23 -6.15 6.92
N GLU A 35 3.97 -6.84 5.82
CA GLU A 35 3.83 -6.20 4.50
C GLU A 35 2.37 -5.76 4.31
N VAL A 36 2.14 -4.47 4.02
CA VAL A 36 0.85 -3.97 3.56
C VAL A 36 0.80 -4.12 2.05
N LYS A 37 -0.08 -4.95 1.53
CA LYS A 37 -0.13 -5.32 0.11
C LYS A 37 -1.40 -4.87 -0.59
N SER A 38 -1.25 -4.50 -1.86
CA SER A 38 -2.34 -4.39 -2.83
C SER A 38 -1.93 -5.17 -4.09
N GLU A 39 -2.75 -6.13 -4.50
CA GLU A 39 -2.38 -7.14 -5.50
C GLU A 39 -1.01 -7.79 -5.15
N ASP A 40 -0.06 -7.79 -6.09
CA ASP A 40 1.27 -8.38 -5.91
C ASP A 40 2.30 -7.41 -5.30
N ASN A 41 1.94 -6.13 -5.17
CA ASN A 41 2.83 -5.06 -4.71
C ASN A 41 2.70 -4.77 -3.20
N CYS A 42 3.77 -4.24 -2.63
CA CYS A 42 3.90 -3.83 -1.24
C CYS A 42 3.91 -2.31 -1.13
N LEU A 43 3.33 -1.81 -0.03
CA LEU A 43 3.42 -0.43 0.40
C LEU A 43 4.86 -0.10 0.76
N ASP A 44 5.42 0.90 0.11
CA ASP A 44 6.82 1.31 0.22
C ASP A 44 6.89 2.81 0.58
N TYR A 45 7.82 3.16 1.46
CA TYR A 45 8.12 4.54 1.84
C TYR A 45 9.48 5.00 1.29
N ASN A 46 9.48 6.04 0.45
CA ASN A 46 10.72 6.60 -0.15
C ASN A 46 11.34 7.74 0.67
N GLY A 47 10.81 8.05 1.85
CA GLY A 47 11.24 9.19 2.65
C GLY A 47 10.33 10.42 2.57
N TYR A 48 9.36 10.44 1.65
CA TYR A 48 8.39 11.54 1.53
C TYR A 48 6.96 11.03 1.26
N ASP A 49 6.82 10.08 0.33
CA ASP A 49 5.54 9.54 -0.12
C ASP A 49 5.42 8.04 0.16
N LEU A 50 4.17 7.58 0.21
CA LEU A 50 3.79 6.17 0.18
C LEU A 50 3.36 5.78 -1.24
N TYR A 51 3.90 4.69 -1.77
CA TYR A 51 3.59 4.17 -3.10
C TYR A 51 3.61 2.64 -3.09
N LEU A 52 3.21 2.02 -4.20
CA LEU A 52 3.30 0.59 -4.40
C LEU A 52 4.52 0.23 -5.24
N ARG A 53 5.25 -0.80 -4.80
CA ARG A 53 6.35 -1.43 -5.53
C ARG A 53 6.38 -2.93 -5.33
N GLU A 54 7.19 -3.62 -6.12
CA GLU A 54 7.47 -5.04 -5.89
C GLU A 54 7.97 -5.26 -4.45
N CYS A 55 7.47 -6.33 -3.84
CA CYS A 55 7.81 -6.71 -2.47
C CYS A 55 9.27 -7.20 -2.40
N ASP A 56 10.14 -6.49 -1.68
CA ASP A 56 11.58 -6.79 -1.65
C ASP A 56 12.00 -7.80 -0.56
N ASN A 57 11.12 -8.08 0.41
CA ASN A 57 11.37 -8.93 1.58
C ASN A 57 12.59 -8.49 2.44
N LEU A 58 13.06 -7.25 2.31
CA LEU A 58 14.19 -6.72 3.07
C LEU A 58 13.79 -6.27 4.49
N GLY A 59 12.48 -6.11 4.74
CA GLY A 59 11.96 -5.77 6.06
C GLY A 59 12.30 -4.34 6.53
N GLN A 60 12.57 -3.44 5.59
CA GLN A 60 12.93 -2.04 5.84
C GLN A 60 11.72 -1.10 5.59
N ASN A 61 11.78 -0.30 4.54
CA ASN A 61 10.76 0.66 4.08
C ASN A 61 9.44 0.02 3.60
N GLN A 62 9.35 -1.31 3.59
CA GLN A 62 8.14 -2.07 3.27
C GLN A 62 7.56 -2.85 4.48
N LYS A 63 8.07 -2.60 5.70
CA LYS A 63 7.59 -3.27 6.92
C LYS A 63 6.75 -2.32 7.78
N TRP A 64 5.55 -2.77 8.11
CA TRP A 64 4.51 -2.00 8.78
C TRP A 64 3.95 -2.76 9.98
N GLU A 65 3.61 -2.01 11.03
CA GLU A 65 2.89 -2.52 12.21
C GLU A 65 1.54 -1.81 12.30
N TYR A 66 0.45 -2.59 12.35
CA TYR A 66 -0.87 -2.08 12.68
C TYR A 66 -1.06 -2.17 14.21
N LYS A 67 -1.41 -1.06 14.84
CA LYS A 67 -1.62 -0.94 16.29
C LYS A 67 -3.00 -0.40 16.58
#